data_AF-X1SM60-F1
#
_entry.id   AF-X1SM60-F1
#
_cell.length_a   1.000
_cell.length_b   1.000
_cell.length_c   1.000
_cell.angle_alpha   90.00
_cell.angle_beta   90.00
_cell.angle_gamma   90.00
#
_symmetry.space_group_name_H-M   'P 1'
#
loop_
_entity.id
_entity.type
_entity.pdbx_description
1 polymer ?
#
loop_
_entity_poly.entity_id
_entity_poly.type
_entity_poly.pdbx_seq_one_letter_code
_entity_poly.pdbx_strand_id
1 'polypeptide(L)' 'MSKLIEKLNRVSQAKPQLMGFKAAQAVSPKPKMLLVASLVQADVSGVADYVAGADAGLLPIPKLSSGA' A
#
# COMPACT_ATOMS: atom_id res chain seq x y z
N MET A 1 6.00 10.38 16.59
CA MET A 1 5.44 9.28 15.77
C MET A 1 5.59 9.61 14.29
N SER A 2 5.61 8.62 13.39
CA SER A 2 5.77 8.83 11.94
C SER A 2 4.45 9.20 11.26
N LYS A 3 4.45 10.21 10.38
CA LYS A 3 3.29 10.65 9.58
C LYS A 3 2.66 9.52 8.75
N LEU A 4 3.48 8.53 8.35
CA LEU A 4 3.00 7.35 7.62
C LEU A 4 2.04 6.53 8.49
N ILE A 5 2.45 6.21 9.71
CA ILE A 5 1.68 5.41 10.66
C ILE A 5 0.36 6.12 11.02
N GLU A 6 0.39 7.44 11.19
CA GLU A 6 -0.82 8.24 11.42
C GLU A 6 -1.81 8.14 10.24
N LYS A 7 -1.33 8.21 9.00
CA LYS A 7 -2.19 8.03 7.82
C LYS A 7 -2.73 6.61 7.73
N LEU A 8 -1.92 5.59 7.97
CA LEU A 8 -2.36 4.18 7.96
C LEU A 8 -3.45 3.94 9.01
N ASN A 9 -3.26 4.45 10.23
CA ASN A 9 -4.26 4.37 11.29
C ASN A 9 -5.56 5.09 10.92
N ARG A 10 -5.47 6.25 10.24
CA ARG A 10 -6.66 6.97 9.78
C ARG A 10 -7.47 6.18 8.74
N VAL A 11 -6.80 5.50 7.80
CA VAL A 11 -7.48 4.73 6.75
C VAL A 11 -8.00 3.39 7.31
N SER A 12 -7.30 2.76 8.26
CA SER A 12 -7.73 1.49 8.86
C SER A 12 -8.93 1.65 9.81
N GLN A 13 -9.08 2.82 10.43
CA GLN A 13 -10.18 3.12 11.35
C GLN A 13 -11.39 3.79 10.65
N ALA A 14 -11.33 4.02 9.34
CA ALA A 14 -12.39 4.69 8.62
C ALA A 14 -13.65 3.82 8.63
N LYS A 15 -14.64 4.21 9.46
CA LYS A 15 -16.01 3.68 9.37
C LYS A 15 -16.52 3.94 7.94
N PRO A 16 -17.20 2.97 7.31
CA PRO A 16 -17.73 3.18 5.97
C PRO A 16 -18.58 4.44 5.95
N GLN A 17 -18.13 5.45 5.20
CA GLN A 17 -18.85 6.70 5.07
C GLN A 17 -20.05 6.46 4.16
N LEU A 18 -21.24 6.84 4.63
CA LEU A 18 -22.48 6.77 3.87
C LEU A 18 -22.33 7.62 2.59
N MET A 19 -22.30 6.95 1.43
CA MET A 19 -22.42 7.62 0.13
C MET A 19 -23.90 7.76 -0.23
N GLY A 20 -24.50 8.92 0.09
CA GLY A 20 -25.88 9.28 -0.28
C GLY A 20 -26.98 8.76 0.66
N PHE A 21 -28.22 8.67 0.16
CA PHE A 21 -29.43 8.32 0.93
C PHE A 21 -29.65 6.81 1.17
N LYS A 22 -28.68 5.96 0.86
CA LYS A 22 -28.80 4.51 1.10
C LYS A 22 -28.35 4.17 2.51
N ALA A 23 -29.05 3.26 3.18
CA ALA A 23 -28.59 2.69 4.44
C ALA A 23 -27.17 2.12 4.27
N ALA A 24 -26.32 2.30 5.29
CA ALA A 24 -24.95 1.81 5.26
C ALA A 24 -25.00 0.28 5.13
N GLN A 25 -24.67 -0.22 3.94
CA GLN A 25 -24.54 -1.66 3.75
C GLN A 25 -23.40 -2.12 4.64
N ALA A 26 -23.61 -3.20 5.40
CA ALA A 26 -22.58 -3.78 6.25
C ALA A 26 -21.44 -4.28 5.36
N VAL A 27 -20.47 -3.42 5.12
CA VAL A 27 -19.21 -3.78 4.47
C VAL A 27 -18.47 -4.70 5.44
N SER A 28 -17.71 -5.66 4.92
CA SER A 28 -16.87 -6.54 5.75
C SER A 28 -16.15 -5.70 6.82
N PRO A 29 -16.20 -6.08 8.11
CA PRO A 29 -15.65 -5.29 9.20
C PRO A 29 -14.12 -5.13 9.12
N LYS A 30 -13.47 -5.80 8.17
CA LYS A 30 -12.04 -5.70 7.92
C LYS A 30 -11.80 -4.75 6.74
N PRO A 31 -11.19 -3.57 6.97
CA PRO A 31 -10.71 -2.73 5.89
C PRO A 31 -9.72 -3.55 5.05
N LYS A 32 -10.00 -3.74 3.76
CA LYS A 32 -9.02 -4.30 2.82
C LYS A 32 -8.11 -3.18 2.35
N MET A 33 -7.08 -2.88 3.13
CA MET A 33 -6.02 -1.95 2.76
C MET A 33 -4.86 -2.74 2.16
N LEU A 34 -4.36 -2.32 1.00
CA LEU A 34 -3.16 -2.87 0.38
C LEU A 34 -2.00 -1.88 0.56
N LEU A 35 -0.85 -2.38 1.00
CA LEU A 35 0.38 -1.63 1.15
C LEU A 35 1.31 -1.94 -0.02
N VAL A 36 1.69 -0.91 -0.77
CA VAL A 36 2.64 -1.03 -1.88
C VAL A 36 3.91 -0.27 -1.53
N ALA A 37 5.03 -0.98 -1.43
CA ALA A 37 6.34 -0.37 -1.23
C ALA A 37 6.92 0.06 -2.59
N SER A 38 7.41 1.28 -2.71
CA SER A 38 8.10 1.76 -3.91
C SER A 38 9.55 2.06 -3.58
N LEU A 39 10.48 1.45 -4.29
CA LEU A 39 11.92 1.57 -4.02
C LEU A 39 12.62 2.19 -5.22
N VAL A 40 13.18 3.40 -5.06
CA VAL A 40 13.70 4.21 -6.19
C VAL A 40 15.07 3.72 -6.66
N GLN A 41 15.93 3.27 -5.74
CA GLN A 41 17.18 2.58 -6.01
C GLN A 41 17.35 1.52 -4.93
N ALA A 42 17.52 0.27 -5.33
CA ALA A 42 17.74 -0.83 -4.41
C ALA A 42 19.06 -1.49 -4.76
N ASP A 43 19.94 -1.61 -3.77
CA ASP A 43 20.85 -2.74 -3.78
C ASP A 43 19.98 -3.99 -3.68
N VAL A 44 20.02 -4.83 -4.73
CA VAL A 44 19.16 -6.02 -4.88
C VAL A 44 19.32 -6.95 -3.67
N SER A 45 20.47 -6.90 -3.00
CA SER A 45 20.77 -7.69 -1.81
C SER A 45 19.87 -7.38 -0.60
N GLY A 46 19.32 -6.17 -0.49
CA GLY A 46 18.55 -5.70 0.68
C GLY A 46 17.08 -5.42 0.44
N VAL A 47 16.56 -5.68 -0.76
CA VAL A 47 15.16 -5.35 -1.14
C VAL A 47 14.15 -5.98 -0.19
N ALA A 48 14.37 -7.24 0.21
CA ALA A 48 13.47 -7.99 1.06
C ALA A 48 13.22 -7.31 2.42
N ASP A 49 14.25 -6.69 2.99
CA ASP A 49 14.16 -6.01 4.28
C ASP A 49 13.36 -4.71 4.18
N TYR A 50 13.45 -4.00 3.05
CA TYR A 50 12.73 -2.75 2.81
C TYR A 50 11.26 -2.95 2.44
N VAL A 51 10.89 -4.08 1.85
CA VAL A 51 9.51 -4.40 1.45
C VAL A 51 8.80 -5.33 2.43
N ALA A 52 9.46 -5.72 3.52
CA ALA A 52 8.89 -6.58 4.56
C ALA A 52 7.59 -5.96 5.12
N GLY A 53 6.47 -6.68 4.93
CA GLY A 53 5.14 -6.24 5.37
C GLY A 53 4.32 -5.46 4.35
N ALA A 54 4.84 -5.23 3.13
CA ALA A 54 4.04 -4.77 2.00
C ALA A 54 3.35 -5.94 1.30
N ASP A 55 2.16 -5.70 0.76
CA ASP A 55 1.43 -6.66 -0.07
C ASP A 55 2.04 -6.75 -1.49
N ALA A 56 2.71 -5.68 -1.93
CA ALA A 56 3.42 -5.62 -3.22
C ALA A 56 4.59 -4.64 -3.19
N GLY A 57 5.54 -4.82 -4.12
CA GLY A 57 6.68 -3.94 -4.35
C GLY A 57 6.69 -3.35 -5.77
N LEU A 58 7.08 -2.09 -5.89
CA LEU A 58 7.38 -1.40 -7.16
C LEU A 58 8.86 -1.10 -7.23
N LEU A 59 9.52 -1.66 -8.25
CA LEU A 59 10.93 -1.43 -8.55
C LEU A 59 11.04 -0.83 -9.97
N PRO A 60 11.50 0.42 -10.12
CA PRO A 60 11.77 1.01 -11.42
C PRO A 60 13.03 0.37 -12.01
N ILE A 61 12.89 -0.24 -13.19
CA ILE A 61 14.02 -0.80 -13.94
C ILE A 61 14.45 0.26 -14.97
N PRO A 62 15.58 0.97 -14.77
CA PRO A 62 15.92 2.16 -15.55
C PRO A 62 16.33 1.89 -17.01
N LYS A 63 16.43 0.63 -17.46
CA LYS A 63 16.59 0.23 -18.87
C LYS A 63 16.20 -1.24 -19.00
N LEU A 64 15.03 -1.51 -19.58
CA LEU A 64 14.79 -2.80 -20.21
C LEU A 64 15.69 -2.83 -21.45
N SER A 65 16.71 -3.69 -21.49
CA SER A 65 17.42 -3.92 -22.75
C SER A 65 16.37 -4.32 -23.78
N SER A 66 16.21 -3.53 -24.84
CA SER A 66 15.48 -3.96 -26.02
C SER A 66 16.07 -5.30 -26.43
N GLY A 67 15.30 -6.38 -26.28
CA GLY A 67 15.74 -7.72 -26.69
C GLY A 67 16.18 -7.64 -28.16
N ALA A 68 17.37 -8.18 -28.42
CA ALA A 68 17.83 -8.50 -29.76
C ALA A 68 17.15 -9.78 -30.24
#